data_AF-H9WH75-F1
#
_entry.id   AF-H9WH75-F1
#
_cell.length_a   1.000
_cell.length_b   1.000
_cell.length_c   1.000
_cell.angle_alpha   90.00
_cell.angle_beta   90.00
_cell.angle_gamma   90.00
#
_symmetry.space_group_name_H-M   'P 1'
#
loop_
_entity.id
_entity.type
_entity.pdbx_description
1 polymer ?
#
loop_
_entity_poly.entity_id
_entity_poly.type
_entity_poly.pdbx_seq_one_letter_code
_entity_poly.pdbx_strand_id
1 'polypeptide(L)' 'AAAAIYMISQLSEEKKLLRDISRATGVAEGTIRNSYKDLHPHAARLIPDWFAKEDDLKSLCAP' A
#
# COMPACT_ATOMS: atom_id res chain seq x y z
N ALA A 1 -7.55 5.56 4.23
CA ALA A 1 -7.10 6.21 2.99
C ALA A 1 -5.59 6.06 2.77
N ALA A 2 -4.72 6.61 3.63
CA ALA A 2 -3.26 6.62 3.43
C ALA A 2 -2.61 5.23 3.22
N ALA A 3 -3.07 4.20 3.95
CA ALA A 3 -2.54 2.84 3.78
C ALA A 3 -2.88 2.19 2.43
N ALA A 4 -4.07 2.47 1.88
CA ALA A 4 -4.43 2.02 0.54
C ALA A 4 -3.58 2.72 -0.53
N ILE A 5 -3.38 4.04 -0.38
CA ILE A 5 -2.49 4.82 -1.27
C ILE A 5 -1.06 4.24 -1.22
N TYR A 6 -0.55 3.92 -0.03
CA TYR A 6 0.75 3.28 0.13
C TYR A 6 0.81 1.92 -0.55
N MET A 7 -0.17 1.03 -0.32
CA MET A 7 -0.24 -0.29 -0.96
C MET A 7 -0.21 -0.21 -2.49
N ILE A 8 -1.04 0.65 -3.09
CA ILE A 8 -1.07 0.85 -4.54
C ILE A 8 0.25 1.44 -5.04
N SER A 9 0.83 2.39 -4.30
CA SER A 9 2.13 2.99 -4.67
C SER A 9 3.26 1.98 -4.65
N GLN A 10 3.22 0.94 -3.80
CA GLN A 10 4.25 -0.10 -3.77
C GLN A 10 4.19 -1.05 -4.98
N LEU A 11 3.04 -1.14 -5.66
CA LEU A 11 2.83 -1.93 -6.87
C LEU A 11 3.11 -1.15 -8.15
N SER A 12 3.25 0.17 -8.05
CA SER A 12 3.57 1.03 -9.20
C SER A 12 5.08 1.05 -9.47
N GLU A 13 5.48 1.32 -10.72
CA GLU A 13 6.90 1.50 -11.07
C GLU A 13 7.55 2.62 -10.25
N GLU A 14 6.81 3.72 -10.03
CA GLU A 14 7.22 4.81 -9.15
C GLU A 14 6.74 4.55 -7.71
N LYS A 15 7.59 3.89 -6.92
CA LYS A 15 7.30 3.64 -5.51
C LYS A 15 7.41 4.93 -4.70
N LYS A 16 6.30 5.37 -4.11
CA LYS A 16 6.30 6.50 -3.18
C LYS A 16 6.79 6.08 -1.79
N LEU A 17 7.62 6.94 -1.20
CA LEU A 17 8.09 6.74 0.17
C LEU A 17 6.95 6.95 1.16
N LEU A 18 6.95 6.17 2.24
CA LEU A 18 5.96 6.27 3.33
C LEU A 18 5.88 7.71 3.89
N ARG A 19 7.04 8.37 4.02
CA ARG A 19 7.17 9.76 4.46
C ARG A 19 6.47 10.75 3.54
N ASP A 20 6.53 10.57 2.21
CA ASP A 20 5.86 11.48 1.28
C ASP A 20 4.33 11.35 1.36
N ILE A 21 3.84 10.13 1.54
CA ILE A 21 2.41 9.86 1.74
C ILE A 21 1.96 10.43 3.09
N SER A 22 2.77 10.25 4.15
CA SER A 22 2.52 10.84 5.46
C SER A 22 2.43 12.36 5.37
N ARG A 23 3.39 13.01 4.69
CA ARG A 23 3.36 14.46 4.45
C ARG A 23 2.14 14.90 3.66
N ALA A 24 1.76 14.17 2.61
CA ALA A 24 0.62 14.54 1.75
C ALA A 24 -0.74 14.33 2.42
N THR A 25 -0.85 13.33 3.31
CA THR A 25 -2.12 12.96 3.95
C THR A 25 -2.28 13.50 5.37
N GLY A 26 -1.19 14.00 5.98
CA GLY A 26 -1.17 14.42 7.38
C GLY A 26 -1.26 13.27 8.39
N VAL A 27 -1.19 12.01 7.94
CA VAL A 27 -1.29 10.83 8.79
C VAL A 27 0.10 10.39 9.23
N ALA A 28 0.29 10.12 10.53
CA ALA A 28 1.56 9.62 11.04
C ALA A 28 1.98 8.29 10.39
N GLU A 29 3.27 8.14 10.06
CA GLU A 29 3.82 6.96 9.39
C GLU A 29 3.52 5.65 10.13
N GLY A 30 3.59 5.66 11.46
CA GLY A 30 3.24 4.51 12.30
C GLY A 30 1.78 4.05 12.11
N THR A 31 0.85 4.99 11.99
CA THR A 31 -0.57 4.71 11.76
C THR A 31 -0.81 4.14 10.36
N ILE A 32 -0.11 4.68 9.34
CA ILE A 32 -0.17 4.15 7.97
C ILE A 32 0.34 2.71 7.94
N ARG A 33 1.48 2.45 8.59
CA ARG A 33 2.06 1.10 8.67
C ARG A 33 1.13 0.13 9.39
N ASN A 34 0.57 0.53 10.53
CA ASN A 34 -0.36 -0.30 11.28
C ASN A 34 -1.56 -0.69 10.42
N SER A 35 -2.19 0.30 9.78
CA SER A 35 -3.33 0.06 8.88
C SER A 35 -2.93 -0.77 7.66
N TYR A 36 -1.72 -0.60 7.13
CA TYR A 36 -1.21 -1.42 6.02
C TYR A 36 -1.09 -2.89 6.42
N LYS A 37 -0.70 -3.20 7.68
CA LYS A 37 -0.66 -4.58 8.19
C LYS A 37 -2.04 -5.25 8.11
N ASP A 38 -3.07 -4.52 8.50
CA ASP A 38 -4.44 -5.01 8.49
C ASP A 38 -4.98 -5.22 7.07
N LEU A 39 -4.54 -4.38 6.11
CA LEU A 39 -4.97 -4.48 4.70
C LEU A 39 -4.20 -5.53 3.91
N HIS A 40 -2.93 -5.77 4.22
CA HIS A 40 -2.03 -6.65 3.48
C HIS A 40 -2.61 -8.06 3.20
N PRO A 41 -3.19 -8.80 4.18
CA PRO A 41 -3.77 -10.13 3.89
C PRO A 41 -5.00 -10.09 2.97
N HIS A 42 -5.57 -8.91 2.72
CA HIS A 42 -6.73 -8.70 1.88
C HIS A 42 -6.39 -8.02 0.55
N ALA A 43 -5.11 -7.84 0.21
CA ALA A 43 -4.66 -7.13 -0.98
C ALA A 43 -5.33 -7.65 -2.27
N ALA A 44 -5.45 -8.96 -2.45
CA ALA A 44 -6.08 -9.58 -3.62
C ALA A 44 -7.58 -9.27 -3.78
N ARG A 45 -8.27 -8.89 -2.70
CA ARG A 45 -9.67 -8.47 -2.74
C ARG A 45 -9.83 -6.96 -2.92
N LEU A 46 -8.81 -6.19 -2.54
CA LEU A 46 -8.82 -4.73 -2.55
C LEU A 46 -8.31 -4.15 -3.87
N ILE A 47 -7.31 -4.81 -4.45
CA ILE A 47 -6.67 -4.39 -5.69
C ILE A 47 -7.38 -5.07 -6.87
N PRO A 48 -7.90 -4.31 -7.84
CA PRO A 48 -8.54 -4.89 -9.01
C PRO A 48 -7.56 -5.65 -9.91
N ASP A 49 -8.02 -6.76 -10.50
CA ASP A 49 -7.23 -7.60 -11.42
C ASP A 49 -6.76 -6.90 -12.70
N TRP A 50 -7.37 -5.76 -13.06
CA TRP A 50 -6.93 -4.94 -14.19
C TRP A 50 -5.73 -4.08 -13.84
N PHE A 51 -5.48 -3.84 -12.55
CA PHE A 51 -4.37 -3.03 -12.06
C PHE A 51 -3.15 -3.88 -11.72
N ALA A 52 -3.34 -4.96 -10.97
CA ALA A 52 -2.27 -5.89 -10.60
C ALA A 52 -2.81 -7.32 -10.48
N LYS A 53 -2.04 -8.32 -10.90
CA LYS A 53 -2.39 -9.74 -10.72
C LYS A 53 -1.96 -10.24 -9.36
N GLU A 54 -2.52 -11.36 -8.91
CA GLU A 54 -2.13 -11.99 -7.64
C GLU A 54 -0.62 -12.23 -7.52
N ASP A 55 0.07 -12.51 -8.63
CA ASP A 55 1.52 -12.67 -8.62
C ASP A 55 2.26 -11.36 -8.32
N ASP A 56 1.79 -10.23 -8.84
CA ASP A 56 2.36 -8.90 -8.54
C ASP A 56 2.17 -8.55 -7.05
N LEU A 57 1.07 -8.99 -6.43
CA LEU A 57 0.82 -8.75 -5.01
C LEU A 57 1.84 -9.44 -4.10
N LYS A 58 2.49 -10.53 -4.55
CA LYS A 58 3.59 -11.18 -3.81
C LYS A 58 4.83 -10.30 -3.72
N SER A 59 4.96 -9.29 -4.59
CA SER A 59 6.05 -8.31 -4.56
C SER A 59 5.86 -7.21 -3.51
N LEU A 60 4.66 -7.12 -2.91
CA LEU A 60 4.40 -6.19 -1.81
C LEU A 60 5.32 -6.52 -0.63
N CYS A 61 5.98 -5.49 -0.11
CA CYS A 61 6.83 -5.65 1.06
C CYS A 61 5.97 -6.09 2.26
N ALA A 62 6.46 -7.10 2.99
CA ALA A 62 5.81 -7.58 4.20
C ALA A 62 5.79 -6.46 5.28
N PRO A 63 4.67 -6.30 6.01
CA PRO A 63 4.41 -5.16 6.90
C PRO A 63 5.24 -5.03 8.20
#